data_AF-A0A7S3WE19-F1
#
_entry.id   AF-A0A7S3WE19-F1
#
_cell.length_a   1.000
_cell.length_b   1.000
_cell.length_c   1.000
_cell.angle_alpha   90.00
_cell.angle_beta   90.00
_cell.angle_gamma   90.00
#
_symmetry.space_group_name_H-M   'P 1'
#
loop_
_entity.id
_entity.type
_entity.pdbx_description
1 polymer ?
#
loop_
_entity_poly.entity_id
_entity_poly.type
_entity_poly.pdbx_seq_one_letter_code
_entity_poly.pdbx_strand_id
1 'polypeptide(L)'
;SDQHDEERTLAMLALTAIHDIMKVQAILPTVEPRIREFCGYKAGDVITDHDVALGYILEHHPDMLPSFDGLPKHQRDSVKFTQCTMEYNMGWLVQAEAPPGSLFRTMRQVVISGKAKEKDVAFYF
;
A
#
# COMPACT_ATOMS: atom_id res chain seq x y z
N SER A 1 2.63 22.26 -18.44
CA SER A 1 1.29 22.25 -17.82
C SER A 1 1.11 20.84 -17.30
N ASP A 2 1.51 20.61 -16.05
CA ASP A 2 1.38 19.30 -15.44
C ASP A 2 -0.11 19.02 -15.28
N GLN A 3 -0.59 18.10 -16.10
CA GLN A 3 -1.99 17.71 -16.13
C GLN A 3 -2.22 16.85 -14.88
N HIS A 4 -3.01 17.36 -13.94
CA HIS A 4 -3.38 16.62 -12.74
C HIS A 4 -4.00 15.28 -13.16
N ASP A 5 -3.38 14.18 -12.72
CA ASP A 5 -3.88 12.84 -12.99
C ASP A 5 -4.99 12.52 -11.96
N GLU A 6 -6.22 12.87 -12.35
CA GLU A 6 -7.42 12.71 -11.54
C GLU A 6 -7.63 11.23 -11.14
N GLU A 7 -7.23 10.29 -12.00
CA GLU A 7 -7.31 8.85 -11.72
C GLU A 7 -6.32 8.43 -10.62
N ARG A 8 -5.09 8.95 -10.63
CA ARG A 8 -4.12 8.72 -9.54
C ARG A 8 -4.60 9.30 -8.21
N THR A 9 -5.18 10.49 -8.25
CA THR A 9 -5.70 11.16 -7.05
C THR A 9 -6.84 10.35 -6.44
N LEU A 10 -7.74 9.82 -7.28
CA LEU A 10 -8.82 8.93 -6.85
C LEU A 10 -8.29 7.63 -6.25
N ALA A 11 -7.30 7.00 -6.87
CA ALA A 11 -6.66 5.79 -6.36
C ALA A 11 -6.02 6.01 -4.98
N MET A 12 -5.36 7.16 -4.78
CA MET A 12 -4.82 7.55 -3.48
C MET A 12 -5.90 7.76 -2.43
N LEU A 13 -6.98 8.47 -2.75
CA LEU A 13 -8.07 8.73 -1.80
C LEU A 13 -8.77 7.44 -1.37
N ALA A 14 -9.03 6.53 -2.31
CA ALA A 14 -9.59 5.22 -2.00
C ALA A 14 -8.66 4.42 -1.07
N LEU A 15 -7.36 4.43 -1.36
CA LEU A 15 -6.35 3.76 -0.55
C LEU A 15 -6.27 4.32 0.88
N THR A 16 -6.32 5.64 1.04
CA THR A 16 -6.32 6.29 2.36
C THR A 16 -7.52 5.89 3.19
N ALA A 17 -8.72 5.86 2.59
CA ALA A 17 -9.93 5.44 3.28
C ALA A 17 -9.87 3.97 3.73
N ILE A 18 -9.28 3.09 2.92
CA ILE A 18 -9.20 1.66 3.20
C ILE A 18 -8.07 1.34 4.20
N HIS A 19 -6.96 2.06 4.13
CA HIS A 19 -5.84 1.88 5.06
C HIS A 19 -6.28 2.02 6.52
N ASP A 20 -7.05 3.07 6.83
CA ASP A 20 -7.49 3.30 8.21
C ASP A 20 -8.57 2.32 8.67
N ILE A 21 -9.31 1.70 7.75
CA ILE A 21 -10.25 0.62 8.08
C ILE A 21 -9.50 -0.55 8.72
N MET A 22 -8.26 -0.84 8.31
CA MET A 22 -7.44 -1.91 8.93
C MET A 22 -7.01 -1.62 10.37
N LYS A 23 -7.29 -0.42 10.93
CA LYS A 23 -7.13 -0.17 12.37
C LYS A 23 -8.27 -0.78 13.22
N VAL A 24 -9.37 -1.17 12.58
CA VAL A 24 -10.51 -1.80 13.26
C VAL A 24 -10.20 -3.29 13.46
N GLN A 25 -9.87 -3.67 14.69
CA GLN A 25 -9.45 -5.04 15.01
C GLN A 25 -10.45 -6.13 14.61
N ALA A 26 -11.75 -5.80 14.60
CA ALA A 26 -12.82 -6.75 14.28
C ALA A 26 -12.82 -7.23 12.81
N ILE A 27 -12.11 -6.56 11.92
CA ILE A 27 -12.10 -6.85 10.48
C ILE A 27 -10.70 -7.19 9.95
N LEU A 28 -9.74 -7.40 10.85
CA LEU A 28 -8.39 -7.80 10.48
C LEU A 28 -8.40 -9.21 9.86
N PRO A 29 -7.65 -9.42 8.77
CA PRO A 29 -7.59 -10.71 8.12
C PRO A 29 -6.83 -11.73 8.98
N THR A 30 -7.24 -12.99 8.84
CA THR A 30 -6.47 -14.14 9.33
C THR A 30 -5.76 -14.79 8.15
N VAL A 31 -4.50 -15.18 8.33
CA VAL A 31 -3.75 -15.86 7.26
C VAL A 31 -4.41 -17.18 6.92
N GLU A 32 -4.90 -17.30 5.69
CA GLU A 32 -5.54 -18.52 5.22
C GLU A 32 -4.56 -19.70 5.13
N PRO A 33 -5.03 -20.95 5.34
CA PRO A 33 -4.20 -22.16 5.22
C PRO A 33 -3.48 -22.30 3.87
N ARG A 34 -4.08 -21.79 2.78
CA ARG A 34 -3.50 -21.84 1.43
C ARG A 34 -2.25 -20.97 1.26
N ILE A 35 -2.15 -19.87 2.00
CA ILE A 35 -1.01 -18.93 1.93
C ILE A 35 0.17 -19.44 2.77
N ARG A 36 -0.11 -20.23 3.83
CA ARG A 36 0.85 -20.82 4.80
C ARG A 36 1.56 -19.80 5.68
N GLU A 37 2.14 -18.76 5.09
CA GLU A 37 2.82 -17.68 5.79
C GLU A 37 2.73 -16.37 5.00
N PHE A 38 2.53 -15.25 5.67
CA PHE A 38 2.56 -13.91 5.09
C PHE A 38 3.28 -12.93 6.02
N CYS A 39 4.39 -12.34 5.56
CA CYS A 39 5.18 -11.36 6.33
C CYS A 39 5.46 -11.78 7.79
N GLY A 40 5.78 -13.05 8.04
CA GLY A 40 6.06 -13.60 9.37
C GLY A 40 4.85 -14.10 10.17
N TYR A 41 3.62 -13.88 9.69
CA TYR A 41 2.40 -14.45 10.24
C TYR A 41 2.12 -15.82 9.61
N LYS A 42 1.78 -16.83 10.41
CA LYS A 42 1.49 -18.20 9.94
C LYS A 42 0.00 -18.38 9.70
N ALA A 43 -0.34 -19.41 8.93
CA ALA A 43 -1.72 -19.82 8.75
C ALA A 43 -2.47 -19.97 10.09
N GLY A 44 -3.61 -19.28 10.21
CA GLY A 44 -4.40 -19.20 11.44
C GLY A 44 -4.08 -17.99 12.33
N ASP A 45 -2.98 -17.27 12.09
CA ASP A 45 -2.66 -16.05 12.82
C ASP A 45 -3.50 -14.87 12.29
N VAL A 46 -4.01 -14.06 13.22
CA VAL A 46 -4.64 -12.77 12.90
C VAL A 46 -3.53 -11.76 12.63
N ILE A 47 -3.60 -11.07 11.49
CA ILE A 47 -2.62 -10.05 11.13
C ILE A 47 -2.95 -8.76 11.90
N THR A 48 -2.26 -8.54 13.02
CA THR A 48 -2.53 -7.41 13.93
C THR A 48 -1.89 -6.10 13.50
N ASP A 49 -0.85 -6.18 12.67
CA ASP A 49 -0.23 -5.02 12.04
C ASP A 49 -1.10 -4.54 10.88
N HIS A 50 -1.55 -3.28 10.93
CA HIS A 50 -2.51 -2.75 9.96
C HIS A 50 -1.92 -2.60 8.55
N ASP A 51 -0.62 -2.34 8.43
CA ASP A 51 0.06 -2.18 7.13
C ASP A 51 0.20 -3.55 6.46
N VAL A 52 0.56 -4.57 7.25
CA VAL A 52 0.61 -5.96 6.79
C VAL A 52 -0.79 -6.47 6.45
N ALA A 53 -1.81 -6.11 7.25
CA ALA A 53 -3.20 -6.50 7.00
C ALA A 53 -3.72 -5.92 5.69
N LEU A 54 -3.47 -4.64 5.43
CA LEU A 54 -3.82 -4.02 4.15
C LEU A 54 -3.10 -4.70 3.00
N GLY A 55 -1.80 -4.95 3.14
CA GLY A 55 -1.00 -5.66 2.13
C GLY A 55 -1.58 -7.04 1.79
N TYR A 56 -2.01 -7.79 2.81
CA TYR A 56 -2.64 -9.10 2.66
C TYR A 56 -3.92 -9.02 1.82
N ILE A 57 -4.80 -8.05 2.11
CA ILE A 57 -6.03 -7.85 1.34
C ILE A 57 -5.73 -7.44 -0.09
N LEU A 58 -4.83 -6.47 -0.32
CA LEU A 58 -4.49 -6.03 -1.67
C LEU A 58 -3.87 -7.17 -2.50
N GLU A 59 -3.13 -8.08 -1.87
CA GLU A 59 -2.47 -9.19 -2.55
C GLU A 59 -3.41 -10.37 -2.82
N HIS A 60 -4.19 -10.80 -1.83
CA HIS A 60 -4.95 -12.05 -1.89
C HIS A 60 -6.46 -11.88 -2.04
N HIS A 61 -6.99 -10.70 -1.69
CA HIS A 61 -8.43 -10.39 -1.72
C HIS A 61 -8.72 -8.99 -2.29
N PRO A 62 -8.21 -8.65 -3.49
CA PRO A 62 -8.44 -7.34 -4.07
C PRO A 62 -9.95 -7.07 -4.28
N ASP A 63 -10.73 -8.13 -4.51
CA ASP A 63 -12.19 -8.12 -4.68
C ASP A 63 -12.96 -7.59 -3.47
N MET A 64 -12.38 -7.67 -2.25
CA MET A 64 -12.96 -7.05 -1.05
C MET A 64 -12.92 -5.52 -1.09
N LEU A 65 -12.13 -4.96 -2.01
CA LEU A 65 -11.96 -3.54 -2.22
C LEU A 65 -12.31 -3.22 -3.68
N PRO A 66 -13.61 -3.16 -4.05
CA PRO A 66 -14.02 -2.96 -5.44
C PRO A 66 -13.40 -1.72 -6.10
N SER A 67 -13.20 -0.65 -5.33
CA SER A 67 -12.52 0.57 -5.78
C SER A 67 -11.04 0.36 -6.12
N PHE A 68 -10.38 -0.63 -5.51
CA PHE A 68 -9.01 -1.03 -5.83
C PHE A 68 -8.97 -2.09 -6.94
N ASP A 69 -9.82 -3.12 -6.88
CA ASP A 69 -9.86 -4.18 -7.89
C ASP A 69 -10.18 -3.65 -9.29
N GLY A 70 -11.07 -2.65 -9.36
CA GLY A 70 -11.46 -1.96 -10.58
C GLY A 70 -10.36 -1.09 -11.21
N LEU A 71 -9.26 -0.80 -10.50
CA LEU A 71 -8.17 -0.02 -11.05
C LEU A 71 -7.41 -0.81 -12.13
N PRO A 72 -6.90 -0.17 -13.19
CA PRO A 72 -5.99 -0.80 -14.14
C PRO A 72 -4.81 -1.47 -13.43
N LYS A 73 -4.36 -2.62 -13.94
CA LYS A 73 -3.28 -3.41 -13.31
C LYS A 73 -2.05 -2.58 -12.96
N HIS A 74 -1.65 -1.64 -13.82
CA HIS A 74 -0.48 -0.82 -13.59
C HIS A 74 -0.63 0.13 -12.39
N GLN A 75 -1.83 0.63 -12.09
CA GLN A 75 -2.11 1.46 -10.92
C GLN A 75 -2.19 0.59 -9.66
N ARG A 76 -2.79 -0.61 -9.75
CA ARG A 76 -2.76 -1.59 -8.64
C ARG A 76 -1.34 -1.96 -8.26
N ASP A 77 -0.47 -2.18 -9.25
CA ASP A 77 0.94 -2.49 -9.04
C ASP A 77 1.65 -1.33 -8.30
N SER A 78 1.39 -0.07 -8.68
CA SER A 78 1.97 1.10 -8.00
C SER A 78 1.43 1.27 -6.57
N VAL A 79 0.15 1.04 -6.33
CA VAL A 79 -0.44 1.05 -4.99
C VAL A 79 0.16 -0.04 -4.09
N LYS A 80 0.31 -1.27 -4.61
CA LYS A 80 0.95 -2.38 -3.89
C LYS A 80 2.41 -2.09 -3.57
N PHE A 81 3.16 -1.58 -4.54
CA PHE A 81 4.56 -1.20 -4.34
C PHE A 81 4.68 -0.15 -3.23
N THR A 82 3.86 0.87 -3.28
CA THR A 82 3.84 1.95 -2.31
C THR A 82 3.51 1.45 -0.89
N GLN A 83 2.42 0.70 -0.72
CA GLN A 83 1.98 0.26 0.60
C GLN A 83 2.82 -0.88 1.17
N CYS A 84 3.13 -1.89 0.35
CA CYS A 84 3.78 -3.11 0.83
C CYS A 84 5.32 -3.04 0.76
N THR A 85 5.90 -2.12 -0.03
CA THR A 85 7.37 -2.07 -0.24
C THR A 85 8.02 -0.79 0.27
N MET A 86 7.33 0.36 0.21
CA MET A 86 7.90 1.63 0.69
C MET A 86 7.56 1.96 2.16
N GLU A 87 6.71 1.16 2.83
CA GLU A 87 6.23 1.44 4.20
C GLU A 87 5.79 2.91 4.34
N TYR A 88 5.07 3.41 3.32
CA TYR A 88 4.74 4.81 3.23
C TYR A 88 3.73 5.20 4.32
N ASN A 89 4.17 6.05 5.25
CA ASN A 89 3.28 6.55 6.29
C ASN A 89 2.30 7.57 5.71
N MET A 90 1.02 7.19 5.61
CA MET A 90 -0.06 8.03 5.08
C MET A 90 -0.28 9.32 5.91
N GLY A 91 0.12 9.36 7.18
CA GLY A 91 0.12 10.58 8.00
C GLY A 91 0.99 11.70 7.42
N TRP A 92 2.03 11.37 6.66
CA TRP A 92 2.89 12.34 5.99
C TRP A 92 2.19 13.12 4.87
N LEU A 93 1.16 12.55 4.24
CA LEU A 93 0.36 13.22 3.21
C LEU A 93 -0.72 14.11 3.86
N VAL A 94 -1.39 13.62 4.90
CA VAL A 94 -2.49 14.32 5.59
C VAL A 94 -1.99 15.46 6.47
N GLN A 95 -0.80 15.36 7.04
CA GLN A 95 -0.23 16.39 7.93
C GLN A 95 0.57 17.46 7.17
N ALA A 96 0.82 17.31 5.86
CA ALA A 96 1.79 18.10 5.09
C ALA A 96 3.21 18.19 5.72
N GLU A 97 3.50 17.31 6.69
CA GLU A 97 4.71 17.28 7.49
C GLU A 97 5.40 15.92 7.29
N ALA A 98 6.03 15.73 6.12
CA ALA A 98 6.99 14.64 5.96
C ALA A 98 8.39 15.16 6.33
N PRO A 99 9.07 14.65 7.37
CA PRO A 99 10.50 14.85 7.51
C PRO A 99 11.17 14.11 6.33
N PRO A 100 12.02 14.78 5.52
CA PRO A 100 12.66 14.18 4.35
C PRO A 100 13.34 12.81 4.63
N GLY A 101 13.90 12.64 5.83
CA GLY A 101 14.88 11.59 6.11
C GLY A 101 14.39 10.13 5.99
N SER A 102 13.20 9.81 6.47
CA SER A 102 12.69 8.42 6.50
C SER A 102 12.20 7.98 5.12
N LEU A 103 11.40 8.83 4.45
CA LEU A 103 10.88 8.59 3.11
C LEU A 103 12.02 8.41 2.09
N PHE A 104 13.01 9.32 2.11
CA PHE A 104 14.13 9.25 1.16
C PHE A 104 15.06 8.07 1.42
N ARG A 105 15.13 7.51 2.64
CA ARG A 105 16.02 6.37 2.93
C ARG A 105 15.49 5.07 2.32
N THR A 106 14.22 4.73 2.56
CA THR A 106 13.59 3.53 2.01
C THR A 106 13.45 3.64 0.50
N MET A 107 12.99 4.80 0.00
CA MET A 107 12.92 5.06 -1.44
C MET A 107 14.29 4.93 -2.11
N ARG A 108 15.36 5.50 -1.51
CA ARG A 108 16.72 5.37 -2.03
C ARG A 108 17.19 3.91 -2.05
N GLN A 109 16.87 3.12 -1.02
CA GLN A 109 17.20 1.68 -1.02
C GLN A 109 16.47 0.93 -2.14
N VAL A 110 15.19 1.21 -2.36
CA VAL A 110 14.40 0.53 -3.39
C VAL A 110 14.85 0.94 -4.80
N VAL A 111 15.18 2.21 -5.02
CA VAL A 111 15.78 2.72 -6.28
C VAL A 111 17.17 2.10 -6.53
N ILE A 112 18.06 2.09 -5.52
CA ILE A 112 19.39 1.48 -5.64
C ILE A 112 19.29 -0.03 -5.90
N SER A 113 18.28 -0.70 -5.34
CA SER A 113 18.06 -2.14 -5.55
C SER A 113 17.55 -2.51 -6.95
N GLY A 114 17.20 -1.52 -7.79
CA GLY A 114 16.66 -1.74 -9.14
C GLY A 114 15.22 -2.27 -9.16
N LYS A 115 14.54 -2.30 -8.01
CA LYS A 115 13.16 -2.79 -7.88
C LYS A 115 12.10 -1.72 -8.14
N ALA A 116 12.48 -0.44 -8.15
CA ALA A 116 11.58 0.66 -8.51
C ALA A 116 11.59 0.90 -10.02
N LYS A 117 10.40 1.06 -10.64
CA LYS A 117 10.30 1.64 -11.99
C LYS A 117 10.11 3.14 -11.86
N GLU A 118 10.54 3.88 -12.88
CA GLU A 118 10.44 5.35 -12.93
C GLU A 118 9.01 5.86 -12.69
N LYS A 119 8.01 5.12 -13.17
CA LYS A 119 6.58 5.38 -12.93
C LYS A 119 6.13 5.22 -11.47
N ASP A 120 6.80 4.38 -10.68
CA ASP A 120 6.45 4.15 -9.27
C ASP A 120 7.03 5.27 -8.38
N VAL A 121 8.15 5.86 -8.82
CA VAL A 121 8.75 7.08 -8.24
C VAL A 121 7.87 8.30 -8.53
N ALA A 122 7.39 8.43 -9.77
CA ALA A 122 6.49 9.52 -10.21
C ALA A 122 5.05 9.41 -9.66
N PHE A 123 4.75 8.41 -8.82
CA PHE A 123 3.47 8.35 -8.12
C PHE A 123 3.38 9.39 -6.98
N TYR A 124 4.53 9.87 -6.49
CA TYR A 124 4.63 10.78 -5.35
C TYR A 124 5.24 12.16 -5.63
N PHE A 125 5.77 12.38 -6.84
CA PHE A 125 6.38 13.63 -7.31
C PHE A 125 5.68 14.06 -8.60
#